data_AF-A0A7X1KQG4-F1
#
_entry.id   AF-A0A7X1KQG4-F1
#
_cell.length_a   1.000
_cell.length_b   1.000
_cell.length_c   1.000
_cell.angle_alpha   90.00
_cell.angle_beta   90.00
_cell.angle_gamma   90.00
#
_symmetry.space_group_name_H-M   'P 1'
#
loop_
_entity.id
_entity.type
_entity.pdbx_description
1 polymer ?
#
loop_
_entity_poly.entity_id
_entity_poly.type
_entity_poly.pdbx_seq_one_letter_code
_entity_poly.pdbx_strand_id
1 'polypeptide(L)' 'MSKISVDLLRGAKAAACYLGVSPRTVYHLVEHRHLPCIRKGGALYFRKTELEAAFRSDTAE' A
#
# COMPACT_ATOMS: atom_id res chain seq x y z
N MET A 1 16.17 14.03 -13.00
CA MET A 1 14.78 14.55 -12.92
C MET A 1 13.97 13.61 -12.02
N SER A 2 13.97 13.84 -10.71
CA SER A 2 13.44 12.89 -9.72
C SER A 2 11.91 12.96 -9.67
N LYS A 3 11.25 12.10 -10.47
CA LYS A 3 9.79 12.00 -10.54
C LYS A 3 9.30 11.08 -9.42
N ILE A 4 9.09 11.63 -8.22
CA ILE A 4 8.69 10.83 -7.05
C ILE A 4 7.67 11.64 -6.24
N SER A 5 6.38 11.51 -6.56
CA SER A 5 5.27 12.15 -5.82
C SER A 5 3.90 11.61 -6.23
N VAL A 6 3.76 10.97 -7.40
CA VAL A 6 2.48 10.41 -7.89
C VAL A 6 2.17 9.00 -7.37
N ASP A 7 3.14 8.39 -6.70
CA ASP A 7 3.13 7.03 -6.17
C ASP A 7 2.61 6.94 -4.72
N LEU A 8 2.36 8.07 -4.04
CA LEU A 8 1.87 8.07 -2.66
C LEU A 8 0.33 8.07 -2.60
N LEU A 9 -0.22 7.04 -1.97
CA LEU A 9 -1.65 6.88 -1.68
C LEU A 9 -1.91 7.21 -0.21
N ARG A 10 -2.84 8.13 0.06
CA ARG A 10 -3.21 8.51 1.43
C ARG A 10 -4.42 7.72 1.92
N GLY A 11 -4.23 6.95 2.96
CA GLY A 11 -5.26 6.19 3.67
C GLY A 11 -5.63 4.88 2.99
N ALA A 12 -6.29 4.01 3.77
CA ALA A 12 -6.71 2.68 3.31
C ALA A 12 -7.67 2.74 2.12
N LYS A 13 -8.50 3.80 2.00
CA LYS A 13 -9.42 3.97 0.87
C LYS A 13 -8.70 4.16 -0.46
N ALA A 14 -7.61 4.95 -0.48
CA ALA A 14 -6.83 5.17 -1.69
C ALA A 14 -6.06 3.90 -2.10
N ALA A 15 -5.49 3.18 -1.13
CA ALA A 15 -4.86 1.89 -1.35
C ALA A 15 -5.86 0.83 -1.86
N ALA A 16 -7.05 0.77 -1.26
CA ALA A 16 -8.12 -0.14 -1.66
C ALA A 16 -8.54 0.09 -3.12
N CYS A 17 -8.75 1.35 -3.50
CA CYS A 17 -9.09 1.71 -4.87
C CYS A 17 -7.97 1.36 -5.87
N TYR A 18 -6.70 1.49 -5.46
CA TYR A 18 -5.56 1.13 -6.30
C TYR A 18 -5.42 -0.39 -6.47
N LEU A 19 -5.62 -1.14 -5.39
CA LEU A 19 -5.50 -2.61 -5.37
C LEU A 19 -6.76 -3.32 -5.87
N GLY A 20 -7.88 -2.62 -6.05
CA GLY A 20 -9.16 -3.21 -6.42
C GLY A 20 -9.79 -4.06 -5.30
N VAL A 21 -9.40 -3.84 -4.03
CA VAL A 21 -9.89 -4.59 -2.87
C VAL A 21 -10.74 -3.72 -1.95
N SER A 22 -11.40 -4.32 -0.97
CA SER A 22 -12.13 -3.58 0.06
C SER A 22 -11.19 -2.88 1.05
N PRO A 23 -11.56 -1.72 1.62
CA PRO A 23 -10.74 -1.04 2.63
C PRO A 23 -10.52 -1.89 3.88
N ARG A 24 -11.48 -2.75 4.24
CA ARG A 24 -11.33 -3.74 5.33
C ARG A 24 -10.22 -4.75 5.02
N THR A 25 -10.11 -5.21 3.78
CA THR A 25 -9.03 -6.09 3.32
C THR A 25 -7.69 -5.38 3.43
N VAL A 26 -7.61 -4.09 3.08
CA VAL A 26 -6.38 -3.30 3.25
C VAL A 26 -5.95 -3.25 4.72
N TYR A 27 -6.87 -2.98 5.64
CA TYR A 27 -6.54 -3.01 7.07
C TYR A 27 -6.02 -4.38 7.50
N HIS A 28 -6.70 -5.45 7.10
CA HIS A 28 -6.28 -6.81 7.41
C HIS A 28 -4.87 -7.12 6.88
N LEU A 29 -4.59 -6.79 5.63
CA LEU A 29 -3.26 -6.99 5.04
C LEU A 29 -2.18 -6.15 5.73
N VAL A 30 -2.51 -4.94 6.18
CA VAL A 30 -1.59 -4.10 6.97
C VAL A 30 -1.34 -4.69 8.36
N GLU A 31 -2.38 -5.17 9.04
CA GLU A 31 -2.26 -5.82 10.35
C GLU A 31 -1.40 -7.08 10.28
N HIS A 32 -1.57 -7.86 9.21
CA HIS A 32 -0.78 -9.05 8.92
C HIS A 32 0.58 -8.76 8.26
N ARG A 33 0.95 -7.47 8.08
CA ARG A 33 2.21 -7.01 7.46
C ARG A 33 2.44 -7.50 6.02
N HIS A 34 1.39 -7.89 5.31
CA HIS A 34 1.44 -8.18 3.87
C HIS A 34 1.55 -6.92 3.01
N LEU A 35 1.10 -5.77 3.51
CA LEU A 35 1.22 -4.49 2.79
C LEU A 35 2.15 -3.50 3.50
N PRO A 36 3.18 -2.98 2.81
CA PRO A 36 4.05 -1.93 3.34
C PRO A 36 3.25 -0.62 3.50
N CYS A 37 3.24 -0.08 4.72
CA CYS A 37 2.57 1.17 5.03
C CYS A 37 3.46 2.08 5.88
N ILE A 38 3.33 3.39 5.65
CA ILE A 38 4.02 4.44 6.39
C ILE A 38 2.98 5.14 7.26
N ARG A 39 3.16 5.13 8.57
CA ARG A 39 2.30 5.88 9.50
C ARG A 39 2.92 7.25 9.78
N LYS A 40 2.21 8.33 9.44
CA LYS A 40 2.67 9.70 9.72
C LYS A 40 1.49 10.56 10.20
N GLY A 41 1.60 11.13 11.39
CA GLY A 41 0.56 12.00 11.96
C GLY A 41 -0.82 11.33 12.09
N GLY A 42 -0.86 10.04 12.43
CA GLY A 42 -2.11 9.27 12.57
C GLY A 42 -2.73 8.79 11.24
N ALA A 43 -2.19 9.21 10.09
CA ALA A 43 -2.62 8.72 8.79
C ALA A 43 -1.69 7.61 8.26
N LEU A 44 -2.29 6.64 7.58
CA LEU A 44 -1.59 5.61 6.81
C LEU A 44 -1.28 6.14 5.41
N TYR A 45 -0.07 5.93 4.95
CA TYR A 45 0.38 6.24 3.60
C TYR A 45 0.92 4.97 2.96
N PHE A 46 0.60 4.77 1.69
CA PHE A 46 1.03 3.60 0.93
C PHE A 46 1.75 4.07 -0.32
N ARG A 47 2.83 3.39 -0.67
CA ARG A 47 3.55 3.65 -1.92
C ARG A 47 3.16 2.61 -2.94
N LYS A 48 2.67 3.03 -4.12
CA LYS A 48 2.31 2.12 -5.22
C LYS A 48 3.45 1.15 -5.55
N THR A 49 4.67 1.66 -5.71
CA THR A 49 5.86 0.86 -6.01
C THR A 49 6.15 -0.19 -4.93
N GLU A 50 5.97 0.15 -3.66
CA GLU A 50 6.18 -0.76 -2.54
C GLU A 50 5.08 -1.82 -2.48
N LEU A 51 3.82 -1.41 -2.72
CA LEU A 51 2.70 -2.36 -2.83
C LEU A 51 2.99 -3.39 -3.93
N GLU A 52 3.34 -2.94 -5.14
CA GLU A 52 3.65 -3.85 -6.25
C GLU A 52 4.88 -4.73 -5.97
N ALA A 53 5.90 -4.22 -5.30
CA ALA A 53 7.05 -5.02 -4.87
C ALA A 53 6.62 -6.12 -3.89
N ALA A 54 5.77 -5.80 -2.91
CA ALA A 54 5.26 -6.77 -1.95
C ALA A 54 4.44 -7.90 -2.63
N PHE A 55 3.64 -7.58 -3.65
CA PHE A 55 2.93 -8.61 -4.42
C PHE A 55 3.86 -9.42 -5.32
N ARG A 56 4.87 -8.79 -5.92
CA ARG A 56 5.83 -9.49 -6.80
C ARG A 56 6.70 -10.47 -6.02
N SER A 57 7.07 -10.14 -4.78
CA SER A 57 7.91 -10.99 -3.94
C SER A 57 7.21 -12.25 -3.42
N ASP A 58 5.88 -12.32 -3.47
CA ASP A 58 5.10 -13.47 -3.01
C ASP A 58 4.91 -14.55 -4.09
N THR A 59 5.18 -14.25 -5.37
CA THR A 59 5.05 -15.20 -6.51
C THR A 59 6.37 -15.87 -6.89
N ALA A 60 7.28 -16.07 -5.94
CA ALA A 60 8.55 -16.76 -6.15
C ALA A 60 8.69 -17.96 -5.21
N GLU A 61 7.81 -18.96 -5.35
CA GLU A 61 8.10 -20.36 -4.98
C GLU A 61 7.22 -21.34 -5.76
#